data_AF-A0A7T1I4A5-F1
#
_entry.id   AF-A0A7T1I4A5-F1
#
_cell.length_a   1.000
_cell.length_b   1.000
_cell.length_c   1.000
_cell.angle_alpha   90.00
_cell.angle_beta   90.00
_cell.angle_gamma   90.00
#
_symmetry.space_group_name_H-M   'P 1'
#
loop_
_entity.id
_entity.type
_entity.pdbx_description
1 polymer ?
#
loop_
_entity_poly.entity_id
_entity_poly.type
_entity_poly.pdbx_seq_one_letter_code
_entity_poly.pdbx_strand_id
1 'polypeptide(L)'
;MGQRGFWDEQQRVAKLKEKKPVLQRLSESIPWDSFRPLLDKGYVHERKTNAGRKRIDPLILFKMLVLQQLFNLSDEELEFQVNDRRSFEEFVGLGVMNSIPDATTVAFFRERLRKAEVIEELFEMFEAYLRSQGLQARGGQIIDATLVPVPKQRNTREENKEIKAGRLPEGWDENPDRLQQKDLDARWTKKNGISYYGYKNSICIDVDHGFIRRYAVTPANIHDSQLLPRLLDPENEHDFVWADSAYSGECFEDLLSLGGFESLIHEKGARNHPLGDKAKELNRVKSSIRACVEHVFGCMTMSMGGKLTRKIGLERNDAWWGLKNLTFNFLRYLQRSSHIATVA
;
A
#
# COMPACT_ATOMS: atom_id res chain seq x y z
N MET A 1 14.05 -28.02 -34.70
CA MET A 1 13.02 -27.03 -34.31
C MET A 1 12.47 -26.42 -35.59
N GLY A 2 11.15 -26.43 -35.79
CA GLY A 2 10.52 -25.91 -37.00
C GLY A 2 10.64 -24.39 -37.12
N GLN A 3 10.59 -23.89 -38.36
CA GLN A 3 10.55 -22.46 -38.67
C GLN A 3 9.29 -21.85 -38.03
N ARG A 4 9.44 -20.73 -37.31
CA ARG A 4 8.29 -19.99 -36.76
C ARG A 4 7.41 -19.52 -37.92
N GLY A 5 6.13 -19.87 -37.89
CA GLY A 5 5.11 -19.41 -38.82
C GLY A 5 4.83 -17.92 -38.63
N PHE A 6 4.41 -17.26 -39.71
CA PHE A 6 4.12 -15.81 -39.73
C PHE A 6 3.06 -15.38 -38.70
N TRP A 7 2.15 -16.28 -38.33
CA TRP A 7 1.05 -16.01 -37.39
C TRP A 7 1.31 -16.52 -35.96
N ASP A 8 2.45 -17.18 -35.70
CA ASP A 8 2.71 -17.85 -34.42
C ASP A 8 2.70 -16.88 -33.23
N GLU A 9 3.24 -15.66 -33.42
CA GLU A 9 3.22 -14.63 -32.39
C GLU A 9 1.81 -14.10 -32.11
N GLN A 10 1.00 -13.92 -33.16
CA GLN A 10 -0.38 -13.47 -33.01
C GLN A 10 -1.24 -14.51 -32.32
N GLN A 11 -1.09 -15.79 -32.70
CA GLN A 11 -1.76 -16.91 -32.03
C GLN A 11 -1.34 -17.03 -30.56
N ARG A 12 -0.05 -16.84 -30.26
CA ARG A 12 0.46 -16.83 -28.88
C ARG A 12 -0.13 -15.68 -28.06
N VAL A 13 -0.19 -14.47 -28.62
CA VAL A 13 -0.82 -13.31 -27.96
C VAL A 13 -2.31 -13.53 -27.75
N ALA A 14 -3.03 -14.05 -28.75
CA ALA A 14 -4.45 -14.38 -28.64
C ALA A 14 -4.71 -15.38 -27.49
N LYS A 15 -3.93 -16.47 -27.43
CA LYS A 15 -3.99 -17.48 -26.35
C LYS A 15 -3.68 -16.90 -24.97
N LEU A 16 -2.83 -15.89 -24.87
CA LEU A 16 -2.57 -15.18 -23.61
C LEU A 16 -3.73 -14.26 -23.23
N LYS A 17 -4.33 -13.55 -24.20
CA LYS A 17 -5.50 -12.69 -23.99
C LYS A 17 -6.76 -13.47 -23.59
N GLU A 18 -6.93 -14.70 -24.09
CA GLU A 18 -7.99 -15.62 -23.64
C GLU A 18 -7.96 -15.89 -22.13
N LYS A 19 -6.77 -15.85 -21.51
CA LYS A 19 -6.61 -16.00 -20.06
C LYS A 19 -6.99 -14.75 -19.26
N LYS A 20 -7.46 -13.68 -19.94
CA LYS A 20 -7.87 -12.39 -19.37
C LYS A 20 -6.84 -11.88 -18.34
N PRO A 21 -5.61 -11.57 -18.77
CA PRO A 21 -4.51 -11.25 -17.88
C PRO A 21 -4.88 -10.06 -16.98
N VAL A 22 -4.51 -10.15 -15.71
CA VAL A 22 -4.88 -9.17 -14.67
C VAL A 22 -4.56 -7.74 -15.09
N LEU A 23 -3.39 -7.52 -15.70
CA LEU A 23 -2.96 -6.20 -16.15
C LEU A 23 -3.87 -5.60 -17.23
N GLN A 24 -4.34 -6.40 -18.18
CA GLN A 24 -5.26 -5.91 -19.22
C GLN A 24 -6.57 -5.45 -18.58
N ARG A 25 -7.14 -6.29 -17.73
CA ARG A 25 -8.38 -5.97 -17.01
C ARG A 25 -8.24 -4.75 -16.11
N LEU A 26 -7.09 -4.58 -15.44
CA LEU A 26 -6.79 -3.37 -14.66
C LEU A 26 -6.73 -2.13 -15.57
N SER A 27 -6.08 -2.24 -16.73
CA SER A 27 -6.00 -1.15 -17.70
C SER A 27 -7.40 -0.69 -18.15
N GLU A 28 -8.31 -1.62 -18.34
CA GLU A 28 -9.69 -1.37 -18.80
C GLU A 28 -10.65 -0.91 -17.69
N SER A 29 -10.44 -1.36 -16.44
CA SER A 29 -11.41 -1.16 -15.35
C SER A 29 -11.17 0.09 -14.52
N ILE A 30 -9.92 0.56 -14.42
CA ILE A 30 -9.55 1.69 -13.55
C ILE A 30 -9.69 3.00 -14.33
N PRO A 31 -10.28 4.06 -13.76
CA PRO A 31 -10.47 5.35 -14.44
C PRO A 31 -9.16 6.15 -14.50
N TRP A 32 -8.16 5.69 -15.26
CA TRP A 32 -6.80 6.25 -15.26
C TRP A 32 -6.75 7.77 -15.51
N ASP A 33 -7.57 8.28 -16.42
CA ASP A 33 -7.58 9.71 -16.75
C ASP A 33 -8.02 10.60 -15.58
N SER A 34 -8.80 10.08 -14.63
CA SER A 34 -9.21 10.82 -13.43
C SER A 34 -8.05 11.15 -12.49
N PHE A 35 -6.95 10.40 -12.54
CA PHE A 35 -5.74 10.66 -11.75
C PHE A 35 -4.89 11.80 -12.35
N ARG A 36 -5.06 12.14 -13.65
CA ARG A 36 -4.19 13.09 -14.35
C ARG A 36 -4.02 14.43 -13.63
N PRO A 37 -5.07 15.12 -13.14
CA PRO A 37 -4.91 16.41 -12.50
C PRO A 37 -3.99 16.35 -11.28
N LEU A 38 -4.09 15.29 -10.48
CA LEU A 38 -3.26 15.07 -9.29
C LEU A 38 -1.82 14.72 -9.66
N LEU A 39 -1.64 13.86 -10.67
CA LEU A 39 -0.32 13.50 -11.16
C LEU A 39 0.39 14.71 -11.78
N ASP A 40 -0.33 15.59 -12.46
CA ASP A 40 0.22 16.82 -13.01
C ASP A 40 0.70 17.78 -11.92
N LYS A 41 -0.01 17.93 -10.79
CA LYS A 41 0.47 18.73 -9.64
C LYS A 41 1.89 18.32 -9.22
N GLY A 42 2.12 17.02 -9.06
CA GLY A 42 3.44 16.47 -8.71
C GLY A 42 4.43 16.45 -9.89
N TYR A 43 3.99 16.73 -11.12
CA TYR A 43 4.82 16.65 -12.32
C TYR A 43 5.07 18.01 -12.97
N VAL A 44 4.56 19.11 -12.39
CA VAL A 44 4.82 20.48 -12.83
C VAL A 44 6.26 20.85 -12.48
N HIS A 45 7.05 21.16 -13.52
CA HIS A 45 8.32 21.86 -13.39
C HIS A 45 8.41 22.87 -14.52
N GLU A 46 8.80 24.11 -14.20
CA GLU A 46 9.09 25.12 -15.20
C GLU A 46 10.25 24.64 -16.07
N ARG A 47 10.02 24.58 -17.38
CA ARG A 47 11.10 24.32 -18.34
C ARG A 47 12.01 25.55 -18.37
N LYS A 48 13.27 25.40 -17.97
CA LYS A 48 14.29 26.45 -18.12
C LYS A 48 14.56 26.79 -19.58
N THR A 49 14.36 25.84 -20.51
CA THR A 49 14.50 26.03 -21.96
C THR A 49 13.53 25.12 -22.72
N ASN A 50 13.21 25.49 -23.97
CA ASN A 50 12.41 24.65 -24.90
C ASN A 50 13.22 23.49 -25.51
N ALA A 51 14.51 23.39 -25.21
CA ALA A 51 15.39 22.32 -25.68
C ALA A 51 15.35 21.11 -24.72
N GLY A 52 15.05 19.91 -25.24
CA GLY A 52 15.06 18.68 -24.46
C GLY A 52 14.01 17.64 -24.89
N ARG A 53 14.08 16.45 -24.30
CA ARG A 53 13.14 15.35 -24.54
C ARG A 53 11.71 15.78 -24.19
N LYS A 54 10.74 15.40 -25.02
CA LYS A 54 9.32 15.65 -24.75
C LYS A 54 8.95 15.05 -23.39
N ARG A 55 8.08 15.76 -22.67
CA ARG A 55 7.55 15.32 -21.37
C ARG A 55 6.86 13.98 -21.57
N ILE A 56 7.20 13.00 -20.73
CA ILE A 56 6.54 11.69 -20.72
C ILE A 56 5.13 11.89 -20.13
N ASP A 57 4.13 11.16 -20.60
CA ASP A 57 2.79 11.25 -20.00
C ASP A 57 2.86 10.80 -18.51
N PRO A 58 2.39 11.60 -17.54
CA PRO A 58 2.37 11.20 -16.13
C PRO A 58 1.61 9.89 -15.88
N LEU A 59 0.62 9.51 -16.72
CA LEU A 59 -0.05 8.22 -16.59
C LEU A 59 0.87 7.03 -16.87
N ILE A 60 1.83 7.16 -17.80
CA ILE A 60 2.82 6.12 -18.08
C ILE A 60 3.63 5.87 -16.81
N LEU A 61 4.13 6.94 -16.18
CA LEU A 61 4.93 6.85 -14.97
C LEU A 61 4.10 6.33 -13.79
N PHE A 62 2.84 6.74 -13.66
CA PHE A 62 1.95 6.25 -12.61
C PHE A 62 1.64 4.76 -12.76
N LYS A 63 1.35 4.29 -13.98
CA LYS A 63 1.17 2.85 -14.26
C LYS A 63 2.45 2.05 -14.00
N MET A 64 3.62 2.61 -14.28
CA MET A 64 4.89 2.01 -13.89
C MET A 64 5.01 1.89 -12.36
N LEU A 65 4.60 2.90 -11.58
CA LEU A 65 4.55 2.79 -10.11
C LEU A 65 3.57 1.71 -9.65
N VAL A 66 2.42 1.55 -10.31
CA VAL A 66 1.47 0.46 -10.03
C VAL A 66 2.12 -0.91 -10.28
N LEU A 67 2.80 -1.11 -11.41
CA LEU A 67 3.57 -2.34 -11.66
C LEU A 67 4.63 -2.58 -10.59
N GLN A 68 5.31 -1.51 -10.16
CA GLN A 68 6.29 -1.58 -9.09
C GLN A 68 5.69 -2.14 -7.79
N GLN A 69 4.47 -1.73 -7.44
CA GLN A 69 3.77 -2.24 -6.25
C GLN A 69 3.20 -3.65 -6.45
N LEU A 70 2.66 -3.96 -7.64
CA LEU A 70 2.12 -5.27 -7.98
C LEU A 70 3.16 -6.39 -7.94
N PHE A 71 4.40 -6.09 -8.30
CA PHE A 71 5.45 -7.11 -8.38
C PHE A 71 6.62 -6.87 -7.41
N ASN A 72 6.53 -5.83 -6.57
CA ASN A 72 7.57 -5.42 -5.62
C ASN A 72 8.95 -5.19 -6.27
N LEU A 73 8.96 -4.50 -7.41
CA LEU A 73 10.15 -4.31 -8.24
C LEU A 73 11.04 -3.15 -7.74
N SER A 74 12.36 -3.27 -7.93
CA SER A 74 13.24 -2.11 -7.86
C SER A 74 12.99 -1.17 -9.04
N ASP A 75 13.55 0.04 -9.00
CA ASP A 75 13.42 0.99 -10.11
C ASP A 75 14.12 0.44 -11.38
N GLU A 76 15.28 -0.20 -11.23
CA GLU A 76 16.01 -0.86 -12.34
C GLU A 76 15.28 -2.10 -12.87
N GLU A 77 14.75 -2.94 -11.98
CA GLU A 77 14.01 -4.14 -12.39
C GLU A 77 12.72 -3.76 -13.11
N LEU A 78 12.07 -2.67 -12.70
CA LEU A 78 10.89 -2.15 -13.37
C LEU A 78 11.21 -1.72 -14.81
N GLU A 79 12.28 -0.96 -15.01
CA GLU A 79 12.75 -0.59 -16.36
C GLU A 79 13.04 -1.84 -17.20
N PHE A 80 13.79 -2.79 -16.65
CA PHE A 80 14.12 -4.04 -17.34
C PHE A 80 12.87 -4.85 -17.72
N GLN A 81 11.95 -5.06 -16.78
CA GLN A 81 10.75 -5.86 -16.99
C GLN A 81 9.77 -5.19 -17.97
N VAL A 82 9.69 -3.86 -17.99
CA VAL A 82 8.87 -3.13 -18.97
C VAL A 82 9.48 -3.25 -20.38
N ASN A 83 10.81 -3.31 -20.51
CA ASN A 83 11.49 -3.58 -21.79
C ASN A 83 11.35 -5.04 -22.25
N ASP A 84 11.41 -6.01 -21.33
CA ASP A 84 11.41 -7.44 -21.66
C ASP A 84 9.99 -8.00 -21.89
N ARG A 85 9.01 -7.52 -21.12
CA ARG A 85 7.67 -8.12 -21.08
C ARG A 85 6.63 -7.26 -21.78
N ARG A 86 6.19 -7.73 -22.94
CA ARG A 86 5.10 -7.13 -23.71
C ARG A 86 3.83 -6.84 -22.89
N SER A 87 3.48 -7.69 -21.91
CA SER A 87 2.32 -7.45 -21.04
C SER A 87 2.47 -6.19 -20.16
N PHE A 88 3.70 -5.84 -19.76
CA PHE A 88 3.97 -4.65 -18.94
C PHE A 88 3.99 -3.42 -19.83
N GLU A 89 4.66 -3.50 -20.98
CA GLU A 89 4.66 -2.47 -22.02
C GLU A 89 3.22 -2.07 -22.42
N GLU A 90 2.38 -3.05 -22.77
CA GLU A 90 0.97 -2.85 -23.14
C GLU A 90 0.16 -2.25 -21.99
N PHE A 91 0.38 -2.69 -20.74
CA PHE A 91 -0.32 -2.13 -19.58
C PHE A 91 -0.03 -0.64 -19.38
N VAL A 92 1.26 -0.29 -19.44
CA VAL A 92 1.74 1.09 -19.28
C VAL A 92 1.22 1.98 -20.42
N GLY A 93 0.86 1.40 -21.57
CA GLY A 93 0.36 2.13 -22.74
C GLY A 93 1.49 2.66 -23.61
N LEU A 94 2.69 2.11 -23.47
CA LEU A 94 3.76 2.31 -24.43
C LEU A 94 3.48 1.37 -25.61
N GLY A 95 3.31 1.93 -26.81
CA GLY A 95 3.37 1.11 -28.01
C GLY A 95 4.82 0.77 -28.33
N VAL A 96 5.03 -0.24 -29.17
CA VAL A 96 6.34 -0.79 -29.58
C VAL A 96 7.36 0.28 -30.06
N MET A 97 6.89 1.45 -30.48
CA MET A 97 7.73 2.56 -30.98
C MET A 97 8.14 3.60 -29.93
N ASN A 98 7.61 3.54 -28.71
CA ASN A 98 7.90 4.54 -27.67
C ASN A 98 9.07 4.10 -26.78
N SER A 99 10.01 5.00 -26.58
CA SER A 99 11.12 4.80 -25.64
C SER A 99 10.62 4.64 -24.21
N ILE A 100 11.04 3.57 -23.53
CA ILE A 100 10.67 3.29 -22.14
C ILE A 100 11.35 4.30 -21.19
N PRO A 101 10.64 4.81 -20.16
CA PRO A 101 11.24 5.64 -19.13
C PRO A 101 12.31 4.88 -18.35
N ASP A 102 13.44 5.53 -18.10
CA ASP A 102 14.52 4.99 -17.29
C ASP A 102 14.15 4.95 -15.80
N ALA A 103 14.84 4.09 -15.05
CA ALA A 103 14.67 3.89 -13.62
C ALA A 103 14.75 5.20 -12.83
N THR A 104 15.65 6.11 -13.22
CA THR A 104 15.83 7.38 -12.51
C THR A 104 14.64 8.31 -12.73
N THR A 105 14.07 8.36 -13.94
CA THR A 105 12.86 9.13 -14.23
C THR A 105 11.68 8.68 -13.36
N VAL A 106 11.48 7.36 -13.21
CA VAL A 106 10.40 6.83 -12.35
C VAL A 106 10.67 7.15 -10.88
N ALA A 107 11.92 7.02 -10.43
CA ALA A 107 12.29 7.34 -9.06
C ALA A 107 12.08 8.83 -8.74
N PHE A 108 12.47 9.74 -9.64
CA PHE A 108 12.23 11.18 -9.50
C PHE A 108 10.74 11.51 -9.52
N PHE A 109 9.96 10.87 -10.38
CA PHE A 109 8.52 11.07 -10.42
C PHE A 109 7.87 10.73 -9.08
N ARG A 110 8.19 9.56 -8.50
CA ARG A 110 7.70 9.15 -7.18
C ARG A 110 8.10 10.14 -6.09
N GLU A 111 9.35 10.60 -6.09
CA GLU A 111 9.82 11.59 -5.11
C GLU A 111 9.09 12.94 -5.25
N ARG A 112 8.72 13.34 -6.47
CA ARG A 112 7.93 14.55 -6.68
C ARG A 112 6.48 14.38 -6.22
N LEU A 113 5.84 13.24 -6.50
CA LEU A 113 4.50 12.95 -5.96
C LEU A 113 4.50 13.01 -4.43
N ARG A 114 5.54 12.45 -3.78
CA ARG A 114 5.71 12.52 -2.33
C ARG A 114 5.84 13.98 -1.85
N LYS A 115 6.73 14.77 -2.47
CA LYS A 115 6.94 16.19 -2.09
C LYS A 115 5.72 17.08 -2.32
N ALA A 116 4.88 16.71 -3.29
CA ALA A 116 3.63 17.39 -3.57
C ALA A 116 2.46 16.88 -2.69
N GLU A 117 2.70 15.92 -1.80
CA GLU A 117 1.71 15.31 -0.89
C GLU A 117 0.48 14.70 -1.59
N VAL A 118 0.59 14.41 -2.89
CA VAL A 118 -0.56 13.96 -3.70
C VAL A 118 -0.89 12.48 -3.52
N ILE A 119 -0.08 11.69 -2.81
CA ILE A 119 -0.33 10.25 -2.66
C ILE A 119 -1.64 9.98 -1.91
N GLU A 120 -1.92 10.75 -0.86
CA GLU A 120 -3.19 10.66 -0.14
C GLU A 120 -4.35 11.12 -1.02
N GLU A 121 -4.18 12.24 -1.75
CA GLU A 121 -5.20 12.71 -2.71
C GLU A 121 -5.54 11.67 -3.79
N LEU A 122 -4.56 10.90 -4.27
CA LEU A 122 -4.79 9.82 -5.24
C LEU A 122 -5.64 8.70 -4.62
N PHE A 123 -5.41 8.41 -3.33
CA PHE A 123 -6.18 7.42 -2.58
C PHE A 123 -7.62 7.88 -2.37
N GLU A 124 -7.81 9.11 -1.88
CA GLU A 124 -9.11 9.73 -1.67
C GLU A 124 -9.91 9.86 -2.97
N MET A 125 -9.26 10.20 -4.08
CA MET A 125 -9.92 10.26 -5.38
C MET A 125 -10.46 8.89 -5.79
N PHE A 126 -9.66 7.83 -5.62
CA PHE A 126 -10.15 6.48 -5.92
C PHE A 126 -11.27 6.04 -4.96
N GLU A 127 -11.20 6.44 -3.70
CA GLU A 127 -12.28 6.22 -2.74
C GLU A 127 -13.58 6.91 -3.16
N ALA A 128 -13.52 8.17 -3.63
CA ALA A 128 -14.67 8.85 -4.20
C ALA A 128 -15.22 8.14 -5.45
N TYR A 129 -14.33 7.60 -6.30
CA TYR A 129 -14.74 6.77 -7.42
C TYR A 129 -15.47 5.50 -6.95
N LEU A 130 -14.97 4.78 -5.93
CA LEU A 130 -15.64 3.61 -5.38
C LEU A 130 -17.07 3.95 -4.90
N ARG A 131 -17.26 5.06 -4.20
CA ARG A 131 -18.60 5.54 -3.81
C ARG A 131 -19.51 5.78 -5.01
N SER A 132 -18.99 6.40 -6.08
CA SER A 132 -19.76 6.61 -7.32
C SER A 132 -20.21 5.31 -8.00
N GLN A 133 -19.49 4.21 -7.75
CA GLN A 133 -19.83 2.87 -8.25
C GLN A 133 -20.71 2.08 -7.26
N GLY A 134 -21.21 2.70 -6.19
CA GLY A 134 -22.01 2.01 -5.16
C GLY A 134 -21.21 1.10 -4.23
N LEU A 135 -19.88 1.30 -4.18
CA LEU A 135 -18.93 0.55 -3.34
C LEU A 135 -18.43 1.40 -2.17
N GLN A 136 -19.30 2.23 -1.58
CA GLN A 136 -18.98 2.96 -0.35
C GLN A 136 -18.70 2.01 0.83
N ALA A 137 -18.05 2.53 1.87
CA ALA A 137 -17.70 1.75 3.06
C ALA A 137 -18.96 1.28 3.81
N ARG A 138 -19.10 -0.04 3.97
CA ARG A 138 -20.27 -0.73 4.53
C ARG A 138 -19.86 -1.96 5.34
N GLY A 139 -20.78 -2.49 6.12
CA GLY A 139 -20.55 -3.65 6.99
C GLY A 139 -19.79 -3.32 8.28
N GLY A 140 -19.49 -2.05 8.53
CA GLY A 140 -18.59 -1.57 9.58
C GLY A 140 -17.13 -1.69 9.17
N GLN A 141 -16.21 -1.59 10.13
CA GLN A 141 -14.80 -1.38 9.83
C GLN A 141 -13.86 -2.27 10.67
N ILE A 142 -12.88 -2.88 9.99
CA ILE A 142 -11.85 -3.72 10.61
C ILE A 142 -10.53 -2.97 10.60
N ILE A 143 -9.92 -2.85 11.77
CA ILE A 143 -8.63 -2.18 11.95
C ILE A 143 -7.57 -3.21 12.32
N ASP A 144 -6.50 -3.23 11.54
CA ASP A 144 -5.36 -4.11 11.80
C ASP A 144 -4.05 -3.53 11.23
N ALA A 145 -2.93 -4.05 11.73
CA ALA A 145 -1.61 -3.61 11.34
C ALA A 145 -0.71 -4.77 10.90
N THR A 146 -0.03 -4.57 9.78
CA THR A 146 0.99 -5.51 9.31
C THR A 146 2.38 -4.94 9.48
N LEU A 147 3.33 -5.80 9.84
CA LEU A 147 4.74 -5.42 9.95
C LEU A 147 5.35 -5.26 8.55
N VAL A 148 6.09 -4.18 8.41
CA VAL A 148 6.81 -3.79 7.20
C VAL A 148 8.30 -3.94 7.45
N PRO A 149 8.90 -5.08 7.06
CA PRO A 149 10.33 -5.28 7.25
C PRO A 149 11.15 -4.40 6.31
N VAL A 150 12.25 -3.85 6.84
CA VAL A 150 13.26 -3.12 6.08
C VAL A 150 14.65 -3.73 6.32
N PRO A 151 15.63 -3.48 5.44
CA PRO A 151 17.00 -3.92 5.67
C PRO A 151 17.52 -3.44 7.02
N LYS A 152 18.08 -4.37 7.81
CA LYS A 152 18.65 -4.06 9.12
C LYS A 152 19.90 -3.21 8.95
N GLN A 153 19.91 -2.05 9.62
CA GLN A 153 21.04 -1.13 9.60
C GLN A 153 22.21 -1.66 10.44
N ARG A 154 23.42 -1.59 9.89
CA ARG A 154 24.66 -1.91 10.61
C ARG A 154 25.13 -0.65 11.35
N ASN A 155 24.72 -0.52 12.61
CA ASN A 155 25.06 0.57 13.52
C ASN A 155 25.56 -0.01 14.86
N THR A 156 26.40 0.73 15.58
CA THR A 156 26.81 0.38 16.95
C THR A 156 25.67 0.58 17.95
N ARG A 157 25.84 0.12 19.19
CA ARG A 157 24.80 0.28 20.24
C ARG A 157 24.66 1.75 20.64
N GLU A 158 25.76 2.47 20.68
CA GLU A 158 25.87 3.89 21.00
C GLU A 158 25.16 4.72 19.93
N GLU A 159 25.45 4.47 18.65
CA GLU A 159 24.76 5.12 17.52
C GLU A 159 23.25 4.89 17.58
N ASN A 160 22.81 3.66 17.84
CA ASN A 160 21.38 3.35 17.97
C ASN A 160 20.71 4.06 19.16
N LYS A 161 21.46 4.33 20.23
CA LYS A 161 20.95 5.08 21.40
C LYS A 161 20.69 6.54 21.04
N GLU A 162 21.61 7.17 20.31
CA GLU A 162 21.46 8.55 19.83
C GLU A 162 20.28 8.66 18.84
N ILE A 163 20.19 7.76 17.87
CA ILE A 163 19.08 7.72 16.90
C ILE A 163 17.73 7.55 17.62
N LYS A 164 17.67 6.67 18.63
CA LYS A 164 16.46 6.48 19.44
C LYS A 164 16.08 7.74 20.22
N ALA A 165 17.05 8.55 20.62
CA ALA A 165 16.84 9.84 21.27
C ALA A 165 16.54 10.99 20.28
N GLY A 166 16.44 10.70 18.97
CA GLY A 166 16.19 11.70 17.94
C GLY A 166 17.41 12.56 17.59
N ARG A 167 18.62 12.13 17.98
CA ARG A 167 19.87 12.83 17.69
C ARG A 167 20.69 12.10 16.65
N LEU A 168 21.46 12.84 15.86
CA LEU A 168 22.44 12.27 14.95
C LEU A 168 23.65 11.80 15.77
N PRO A 169 24.18 10.59 15.50
CA PRO A 169 25.46 10.19 16.09
C PRO A 169 26.60 11.09 15.62
N GLU A 170 27.63 11.20 16.45
CA GLU A 170 28.80 12.06 16.21
C GLU A 170 29.49 11.74 14.87
N GLY A 171 29.84 12.78 14.11
CA GLY A 171 30.54 12.70 12.82
C GLY A 171 29.70 12.17 11.65
N TRP A 172 28.39 11.96 11.83
CA TRP A 172 27.51 11.57 10.72
C TRP A 172 27.15 12.76 9.84
N ASP A 173 27.03 13.95 10.42
CA ASP A 173 26.78 15.23 9.74
C ASP A 173 27.92 15.64 8.79
N GLU A 174 29.15 15.23 9.09
CA GLU A 174 30.32 15.46 8.23
C GLU A 174 30.30 14.63 6.94
N ASN A 175 29.45 13.58 6.85
CA ASN A 175 29.36 12.70 5.69
C ASN A 175 27.91 12.57 5.17
N PRO A 176 27.50 13.44 4.23
CA PRO A 176 26.15 13.42 3.66
C PRO A 176 25.78 12.10 2.96
N ASP A 177 26.73 11.44 2.30
CA ASP A 177 26.50 10.17 1.58
C ASP A 177 26.16 9.03 2.55
N ARG A 178 26.82 9.02 3.71
CA ARG A 178 26.48 8.11 4.81
C ARG A 178 25.06 8.34 5.28
N LEU A 179 24.68 9.59 5.54
CA LEU A 179 23.33 9.93 6.03
C LEU A 179 22.22 9.48 5.08
N GLN A 180 22.41 9.65 3.77
CA GLN A 180 21.41 9.24 2.77
C GLN A 180 21.14 7.72 2.76
N GLN A 181 22.09 6.91 3.24
CA GLN A 181 21.98 5.45 3.30
C GLN A 181 21.46 4.93 4.66
N LYS A 182 21.28 5.82 5.65
CA LYS A 182 20.88 5.44 7.00
C LYS A 182 19.41 5.75 7.25
N ASP A 183 18.68 4.71 7.68
CA ASP A 183 17.30 4.88 8.13
C ASP A 183 17.28 5.32 9.60
N LEU A 184 16.92 6.58 9.84
CA LEU A 184 16.82 7.19 11.16
C LEU A 184 15.45 7.00 11.81
N ASP A 185 14.45 6.49 11.08
CA ASP A 185 13.05 6.40 11.50
C ASP A 185 12.63 4.98 11.83
N ALA A 186 13.18 3.98 11.14
CA ALA A 186 12.88 2.57 11.38
C ALA A 186 13.22 2.16 12.82
N ARG A 187 12.35 1.38 13.46
CA ARG A 187 12.51 0.95 14.87
C ARG A 187 12.33 -0.55 15.02
N TRP A 188 12.86 -1.07 16.13
CA TRP A 188 12.69 -2.46 16.53
C TRP A 188 11.37 -2.66 17.28
N THR A 189 10.74 -3.80 17.05
CA THR A 189 9.59 -4.28 17.83
C THR A 189 9.69 -5.80 18.03
N LYS A 190 8.96 -6.33 19.00
CA LYS A 190 8.94 -7.78 19.28
C LYS A 190 7.51 -8.28 19.18
N LYS A 191 7.25 -9.20 18.25
CA LYS A 191 5.94 -9.86 18.07
C LYS A 191 6.15 -11.37 18.17
N ASN A 192 5.39 -12.03 19.05
CA ASN A 192 5.46 -13.49 19.27
C ASN A 192 6.88 -14.02 19.54
N GLY A 193 7.66 -13.31 20.35
CA GLY A 193 9.04 -13.72 20.66
C GLY A 193 10.08 -13.32 19.59
N ILE A 194 9.66 -12.95 18.38
CA ILE A 194 10.53 -12.62 17.26
C ILE A 194 10.72 -11.10 17.16
N SER A 195 11.96 -10.67 17.00
CA SER A 195 12.32 -9.25 16.82
C SER A 195 12.25 -8.85 15.35
N TYR A 196 11.53 -7.76 15.07
CA TYR A 196 11.34 -7.17 13.75
C TYR A 196 11.90 -5.76 13.73
N TYR A 197 12.50 -5.37 12.60
CA TYR A 197 13.03 -4.03 12.37
C TYR A 197 12.35 -3.41 11.15
N GLY A 198 11.80 -2.21 11.30
CA GLY A 198 11.16 -1.48 10.23
C GLY A 198 9.98 -0.65 10.70
N TYR A 199 8.88 -0.78 9.97
CA TYR A 199 7.66 0.01 10.11
C TYR A 199 6.44 -0.91 10.33
N LYS A 200 5.28 -0.29 10.53
CA LYS A 200 3.95 -0.90 10.49
C LYS A 200 3.11 -0.15 9.48
N ASN A 201 2.31 -0.88 8.71
CA ASN A 201 1.24 -0.34 7.88
C ASN A 201 -0.07 -0.74 8.56
N SER A 202 -0.71 0.22 9.20
CA SER A 202 -2.01 0.06 9.84
C SER A 202 -3.08 0.47 8.85
N ILE A 203 -4.11 -0.36 8.71
CA ILE A 203 -5.18 -0.14 7.74
C ILE A 203 -6.53 -0.27 8.42
N CYS A 204 -7.50 0.49 7.90
CA CYS A 204 -8.92 0.32 8.15
C CYS A 204 -9.56 -0.19 6.86
N ILE A 205 -10.29 -1.29 6.94
CA ILE A 205 -11.01 -1.86 5.81
C ILE A 205 -12.51 -1.91 6.10
N ASP A 206 -13.33 -1.78 5.06
CA ASP A 206 -14.76 -2.09 5.18
C ASP A 206 -15.00 -3.62 5.18
N VAL A 207 -16.02 -4.09 5.88
CA VAL A 207 -16.29 -5.54 6.02
C VAL A 207 -16.87 -6.13 4.74
N ASP A 208 -17.83 -5.42 4.12
CA ASP A 208 -18.65 -5.98 3.05
C ASP A 208 -17.88 -6.19 1.74
N HIS A 209 -17.15 -5.14 1.33
CA HIS A 209 -16.38 -5.11 0.10
C HIS A 209 -14.90 -5.43 0.35
N GLY A 210 -14.34 -5.09 1.51
CA GLY A 210 -12.94 -5.37 1.86
C GLY A 210 -11.94 -4.46 1.15
N PHE A 211 -12.32 -3.20 0.88
CA PHE A 211 -11.38 -2.18 0.44
C PHE A 211 -10.69 -1.55 1.64
N ILE A 212 -9.44 -1.11 1.45
CA ILE A 212 -8.77 -0.23 2.40
C ILE A 212 -9.40 1.15 2.27
N ARG A 213 -9.89 1.70 3.38
CA ARG A 213 -10.54 3.03 3.45
C ARG A 213 -9.64 4.09 4.06
N ARG A 214 -8.85 3.71 5.05
CA ARG A 214 -7.81 4.55 5.66
C ARG A 214 -6.55 3.73 5.90
N TYR A 215 -5.41 4.40 5.94
CA TYR A 215 -4.15 3.77 6.35
C TYR A 215 -3.26 4.77 7.09
N ALA A 216 -2.28 4.23 7.83
CA ALA A 216 -1.25 5.01 8.47
C ALA A 216 0.03 4.18 8.57
N VAL A 217 1.16 4.78 8.18
CA VAL A 217 2.48 4.16 8.31
C VAL A 217 3.23 4.76 9.49
N THR A 218 3.76 3.89 10.35
CA THR A 218 4.55 4.32 11.52
C THR A 218 5.79 3.47 11.71
N PRO A 219 6.80 3.96 12.45
CA PRO A 219 7.84 3.09 12.97
C PRO A 219 7.27 1.89 13.75
N ALA A 220 7.94 0.74 13.70
CA ALA A 220 7.35 -0.50 14.22
C ALA A 220 7.16 -0.56 15.74
N ASN A 221 7.80 0.34 16.50
CA ASN A 221 7.67 0.43 17.95
C ASN A 221 6.43 1.22 18.39
N ILE A 222 5.80 1.98 17.49
CA ILE A 222 4.57 2.71 17.82
C ILE A 222 3.48 1.68 18.14
N HIS A 223 2.79 1.92 19.25
CA HIS A 223 1.70 1.06 19.68
C HIS A 223 0.45 1.38 18.86
N ASP A 224 -0.25 0.34 18.44
CA ASP A 224 -1.33 0.45 17.47
C ASP A 224 -2.49 1.32 18.01
N SER A 225 -2.59 1.43 19.33
CA SER A 225 -3.53 2.31 20.02
C SER A 225 -3.52 3.76 19.61
N GLN A 226 -2.35 4.27 19.24
CA GLN A 226 -2.17 5.68 18.92
C GLN A 226 -2.72 6.03 17.53
N LEU A 227 -3.10 5.02 16.74
CA LEU A 227 -3.48 5.20 15.34
C LEU A 227 -4.99 5.18 15.12
N LEU A 228 -5.79 4.78 16.11
CA LEU A 228 -7.24 4.69 15.96
C LEU A 228 -7.88 6.00 15.43
N PRO A 229 -7.55 7.20 15.95
CA PRO A 229 -8.16 8.44 15.47
C PRO A 229 -7.86 8.74 13.99
N ARG A 230 -6.74 8.22 13.45
CA ARG A 230 -6.34 8.40 12.05
C ARG A 230 -6.94 7.34 11.13
N LEU A 231 -7.40 6.21 11.69
CA LEU A 231 -7.85 5.05 10.93
C LEU A 231 -9.37 4.90 10.90
N LEU A 232 -10.08 5.43 11.91
CA LEU A 232 -11.54 5.40 11.90
C LEU A 232 -12.07 6.20 10.73
N ASP A 233 -12.99 5.58 10.00
CA ASP A 233 -13.70 6.22 8.91
C ASP A 233 -15.10 6.64 9.38
N PRO A 234 -15.35 7.93 9.62
CA PRO A 234 -16.66 8.41 10.05
C PRO A 234 -17.72 8.33 8.95
N GLU A 235 -17.31 8.08 7.70
CA GLU A 235 -18.21 7.98 6.56
C GLU A 235 -18.72 6.54 6.31
N ASN A 236 -18.33 5.56 7.14
CA ASN A 236 -18.83 4.19 7.03
C ASN A 236 -20.30 4.11 7.45
N GLU A 237 -21.13 3.39 6.69
CA GLU A 237 -22.58 3.30 6.95
C GLU A 237 -22.95 2.55 8.24
N HIS A 238 -22.00 1.86 8.89
CA HIS A 238 -22.22 1.19 10.17
C HIS A 238 -21.17 1.51 11.22
N ASP A 239 -21.63 1.46 12.46
CA ASP A 239 -20.90 1.91 13.64
C ASP A 239 -20.00 0.83 14.24
N PHE A 240 -19.95 -0.37 13.68
CA PHE A 240 -19.17 -1.48 14.25
C PHE A 240 -17.68 -1.37 13.94
N VAL A 241 -16.84 -1.53 14.98
CA VAL A 241 -15.37 -1.52 14.85
C VAL A 241 -14.78 -2.82 15.37
N TRP A 242 -14.16 -3.60 14.47
CA TRP A 242 -13.42 -4.81 14.84
C TRP A 242 -11.92 -4.55 14.87
N ALA A 243 -11.27 -4.90 15.97
CA ALA A 243 -9.82 -4.80 16.09
C ALA A 243 -9.23 -5.90 17.00
N ASP A 244 -7.90 -6.00 17.01
CA ASP A 244 -7.21 -6.89 17.96
C ASP A 244 -7.26 -6.33 19.38
N SER A 245 -7.05 -7.20 20.36
CA SER A 245 -6.90 -6.83 21.77
C SER A 245 -5.77 -5.82 22.03
N ALA A 246 -4.84 -5.64 21.10
CA ALA A 246 -3.87 -4.53 21.15
C ALA A 246 -4.55 -3.15 21.06
N TYR A 247 -5.79 -3.10 20.58
CA TYR A 247 -6.63 -1.91 20.51
C TYR A 247 -7.62 -1.79 21.68
N SER A 248 -7.46 -2.60 22.74
CA SER A 248 -8.33 -2.52 23.94
C SER A 248 -7.82 -1.48 24.96
N GLY A 249 -8.74 -0.82 25.67
CA GLY A 249 -8.44 0.07 26.81
C GLY A 249 -9.47 1.19 26.96
N GLU A 250 -9.53 1.82 28.13
CA GLU A 250 -10.54 2.87 28.44
C GLU A 250 -10.50 4.03 27.43
N CYS A 251 -9.32 4.54 27.10
CA CYS A 251 -9.18 5.61 26.12
C CYS A 251 -9.76 5.27 24.73
N PHE A 252 -9.84 3.98 24.39
CA PHE A 252 -10.41 3.55 23.11
C PHE A 252 -11.91 3.46 23.16
N GLU A 253 -12.46 2.89 24.24
CA GLU A 253 -13.90 2.82 24.44
C GLU A 253 -14.49 4.23 24.49
N ASP A 254 -13.81 5.17 25.15
CA ASP A 254 -14.20 6.58 25.15
C ASP A 254 -14.19 7.18 23.74
N LEU A 255 -13.15 6.90 22.94
CA LEU A 255 -13.03 7.44 21.60
C LEU A 255 -14.06 6.85 20.63
N LEU A 256 -14.33 5.55 20.72
CA LEU A 256 -15.37 4.89 19.95
C LEU A 256 -16.75 5.42 20.35
N SER A 257 -17.02 5.51 21.65
CA SER A 257 -18.26 6.08 22.18
C SER A 257 -18.49 7.53 21.73
N LEU A 258 -17.45 8.37 21.77
CA LEU A 258 -17.50 9.75 21.26
C LEU A 258 -17.77 9.81 19.75
N GLY A 259 -17.26 8.84 18.99
CA GLY A 259 -17.50 8.71 17.56
C GLY A 259 -18.82 8.02 17.19
N GLY A 260 -19.61 7.56 18.18
CA GLY A 260 -20.84 6.79 17.94
C GLY A 260 -20.60 5.34 17.53
N PHE A 261 -19.38 4.83 17.67
CA PHE A 261 -19.00 3.48 17.26
C PHE A 261 -19.22 2.42 18.34
N GLU A 262 -19.68 1.24 17.94
CA GLU A 262 -19.77 0.05 18.77
C GLU A 262 -18.47 -0.77 18.70
N SER A 263 -17.84 -0.96 19.87
CA SER A 263 -16.59 -1.70 20.02
C SER A 263 -16.82 -3.22 19.92
N LEU A 264 -16.29 -3.83 18.85
CA LEU A 264 -16.18 -5.28 18.69
C LEU A 264 -14.72 -5.74 18.74
N ILE A 265 -13.94 -5.09 19.62
CA ILE A 265 -12.55 -5.42 19.89
C ILE A 265 -12.46 -6.73 20.68
N HIS A 266 -11.41 -7.53 20.42
CA HIS A 266 -11.19 -8.76 21.17
C HIS A 266 -10.95 -8.51 22.65
N GLU A 267 -11.68 -9.25 23.48
CA GLU A 267 -11.43 -9.27 24.91
C GLU A 267 -10.16 -10.07 25.22
N LYS A 268 -9.39 -9.61 26.20
CA LYS A 268 -8.15 -10.24 26.63
C LYS A 268 -8.25 -10.62 28.10
N GLY A 269 -7.85 -11.84 28.43
CA GLY A 269 -7.69 -12.25 29.82
C GLY A 269 -6.56 -11.47 30.50
N ALA A 270 -6.75 -11.10 31.76
CA ALA A 270 -5.71 -10.48 32.58
C ALA A 270 -4.98 -11.54 33.40
N ARG A 271 -3.85 -11.16 34.02
CA ARG A 271 -3.12 -12.05 34.94
C ARG A 271 -4.08 -12.49 36.04
N ASN A 272 -4.20 -13.80 36.23
CA ASN A 272 -5.11 -14.46 37.18
C ASN A 272 -6.62 -14.27 36.90
N HIS A 273 -6.98 -13.67 35.76
CA HIS A 273 -8.37 -13.52 35.31
C HIS A 273 -8.48 -14.02 33.87
N PRO A 274 -8.54 -15.36 33.67
CA PRO A 274 -8.68 -15.94 32.34
C PRO A 274 -10.01 -15.55 31.72
N LEU A 275 -10.06 -15.55 30.38
CA LEU A 275 -11.30 -15.34 29.63
C LEU A 275 -12.31 -16.44 29.98
N GLY A 276 -13.52 -16.04 30.34
CA GLY A 276 -14.65 -16.95 30.49
C GLY A 276 -15.07 -17.53 29.14
N ASP A 277 -15.78 -18.66 29.15
CA ASP A 277 -16.12 -19.37 27.91
C ASP A 277 -17.06 -18.58 27.00
N LYS A 278 -17.94 -17.75 27.56
CA LYS A 278 -18.76 -16.80 26.79
C LYS A 278 -17.92 -15.79 26.00
N ALA A 279 -16.91 -15.20 26.63
CA ALA A 279 -16.01 -14.25 25.98
C ALA A 279 -15.14 -14.91 24.90
N LYS A 280 -14.76 -16.19 25.10
CA LYS A 280 -14.08 -16.97 24.05
C LYS A 280 -14.97 -17.19 22.83
N GLU A 281 -16.25 -17.53 23.03
CA GLU A 281 -17.18 -17.73 21.93
C GLU A 281 -17.46 -16.42 21.18
N LEU A 282 -17.63 -15.30 21.90
CA LEU A 282 -17.73 -13.98 21.28
C LEU A 282 -16.48 -13.62 20.49
N ASN A 283 -15.28 -13.86 21.04
CA ASN A 283 -14.03 -13.65 20.32
C ASN A 283 -13.93 -14.53 19.07
N ARG A 284 -14.49 -15.75 19.08
CA ARG A 284 -14.53 -16.62 17.91
C ARG A 284 -15.41 -16.04 16.79
N VAL A 285 -16.55 -15.47 17.15
CA VAL A 285 -17.43 -14.75 16.20
C VAL A 285 -16.75 -13.48 15.68
N LYS A 286 -16.13 -12.67 16.54
CA LYS A 286 -15.34 -11.49 16.14
C LYS A 286 -14.20 -11.86 15.19
N SER A 287 -13.52 -12.97 15.45
CA SER A 287 -12.40 -13.46 14.65
C SER A 287 -12.80 -13.87 13.23
N SER A 288 -14.01 -14.44 13.03
CA SER A 288 -14.45 -14.85 11.69
C SER A 288 -14.67 -13.65 10.77
N ILE A 289 -15.18 -12.53 11.31
CA ILE A 289 -15.34 -11.27 10.57
C ILE A 289 -13.96 -10.63 10.33
N ARG A 290 -13.13 -10.54 11.38
CA ARG A 290 -11.77 -9.97 11.26
C ARG A 290 -10.89 -10.69 10.24
N ALA A 291 -11.11 -11.98 10.00
CA ALA A 291 -10.37 -12.74 9.00
C ALA A 291 -10.41 -12.10 7.59
N CYS A 292 -11.40 -11.24 7.28
CA CYS A 292 -11.41 -10.47 6.04
C CYS A 292 -10.14 -9.62 5.84
N VAL A 293 -9.53 -9.06 6.89
CA VAL A 293 -8.30 -8.26 6.77
C VAL A 293 -7.09 -9.09 6.39
N GLU A 294 -7.08 -10.38 6.76
CA GLU A 294 -6.01 -11.31 6.38
C GLU A 294 -5.99 -11.56 4.88
N HIS A 295 -7.10 -11.37 4.15
CA HIS A 295 -7.08 -11.40 2.70
C HIS A 295 -6.26 -10.26 2.10
N VAL A 296 -6.27 -9.07 2.73
CA VAL A 296 -5.46 -7.92 2.33
C VAL A 296 -3.99 -8.24 2.51
N PHE A 297 -3.60 -8.65 3.72
CA PHE A 297 -2.21 -8.97 4.04
C PHE A 297 -1.70 -10.21 3.30
N GLY A 298 -2.58 -11.19 3.06
CA GLY A 298 -2.32 -12.37 2.23
C GLY A 298 -2.05 -11.97 0.78
N CYS A 299 -2.87 -11.10 0.19
CA CYS A 299 -2.65 -10.57 -1.16
C CYS A 299 -1.32 -9.80 -1.25
N MET A 300 -1.04 -8.93 -0.27
CA MET A 300 0.23 -8.19 -0.22
C MET A 300 1.45 -9.13 -0.16
N THR A 301 1.33 -10.23 0.57
CA THR A 301 2.43 -11.18 0.77
C THR A 301 2.62 -12.10 -0.43
N MET A 302 1.52 -12.67 -0.95
CA MET A 302 1.55 -13.73 -1.95
C MET A 302 1.47 -13.21 -3.39
N SER A 303 0.67 -12.18 -3.62
CA SER A 303 0.39 -11.68 -4.97
C SER A 303 1.18 -10.41 -5.30
N MET A 304 1.45 -9.55 -4.31
CA MET A 304 2.12 -8.25 -4.50
C MET A 304 3.62 -8.27 -4.18
N GLY A 305 4.29 -9.41 -4.34
CA GLY A 305 5.73 -9.55 -4.17
C GLY A 305 6.27 -9.35 -2.75
N GLY A 306 5.42 -9.38 -1.73
CA GLY A 306 5.83 -9.34 -0.32
C GLY A 306 5.75 -7.96 0.34
N LYS A 307 6.07 -7.93 1.64
CA LYS A 307 5.95 -6.75 2.51
C LYS A 307 7.27 -6.00 2.75
N LEU A 308 8.38 -6.52 2.22
CA LEU A 308 9.69 -5.88 2.39
C LEU A 308 9.78 -4.62 1.54
N THR A 309 10.21 -3.52 2.15
CA THR A 309 10.51 -2.25 1.48
C THR A 309 11.98 -1.90 1.64
N ARG A 310 12.54 -1.23 0.63
CA ARG A 310 13.92 -0.75 0.59
C ARG A 310 14.00 0.78 0.64
N LYS A 311 12.88 1.45 0.89
CA LYS A 311 12.85 2.91 1.02
C LYS A 311 13.36 3.31 2.40
N ILE A 312 14.12 4.40 2.44
CA ILE A 312 14.79 4.89 3.64
C ILE A 312 14.05 6.14 4.13
N GLY A 313 13.64 6.11 5.39
CA GLY A 313 12.92 7.19 6.07
C GLY A 313 11.40 7.03 6.01
N LEU A 314 10.72 7.63 7.00
CA LEU A 314 9.28 7.47 7.20
C LEU A 314 8.47 7.98 6.01
N GLU A 315 8.71 9.20 5.55
CA GLU A 315 7.95 9.84 4.46
C GLU A 315 7.99 9.04 3.15
N ARG A 316 9.14 8.42 2.85
CA ARG A 316 9.28 7.58 1.65
C ARG A 316 8.57 6.25 1.80
N ASN A 317 8.57 5.68 3.00
CA ASN A 317 7.84 4.45 3.30
C ASN A 317 6.34 4.70 3.33
N ASP A 318 5.90 5.84 3.83
CA ASP A 318 4.50 6.29 3.80
C ASP A 318 3.99 6.38 2.37
N ALA A 319 4.66 7.15 1.49
CA ALA A 319 4.30 7.23 0.08
C ALA A 319 4.35 5.87 -0.65
N TRP A 320 5.33 5.02 -0.33
CA TRP A 320 5.43 3.68 -0.92
C TRP A 320 4.24 2.80 -0.54
N TRP A 321 3.86 2.80 0.73
CA TRP A 321 2.75 2.00 1.23
C TRP A 321 1.38 2.58 0.89
N GLY A 322 1.24 3.90 0.81
CA GLY A 322 0.04 4.54 0.24
C GLY A 322 -0.21 4.08 -1.19
N LEU A 323 0.82 4.09 -2.04
CA LEU A 323 0.74 3.53 -3.40
C LEU A 323 0.44 2.02 -3.41
N LYS A 324 1.02 1.25 -2.47
CA LYS A 324 0.77 -0.19 -2.37
C LYS A 324 -0.65 -0.50 -1.93
N ASN A 325 -1.19 0.25 -0.97
CA ASN A 325 -2.57 0.15 -0.50
C ASN A 325 -3.55 0.54 -1.61
N LEU A 326 -3.29 1.63 -2.34
CA LEU A 326 -4.07 2.02 -3.51
C LEU A 326 -4.06 0.94 -4.61
N THR A 327 -2.89 0.37 -4.88
CA THR A 327 -2.74 -0.72 -5.86
C THR A 327 -3.50 -1.97 -5.42
N PHE A 328 -3.51 -2.29 -4.12
CA PHE A 328 -4.36 -3.36 -3.59
C PHE A 328 -5.84 -3.06 -3.87
N ASN A 329 -6.30 -1.83 -3.63
CA ASN A 329 -7.68 -1.43 -3.93
C ASN A 329 -8.02 -1.59 -5.42
N PHE A 330 -7.10 -1.33 -6.35
CA PHE A 330 -7.31 -1.62 -7.78
C PHE A 330 -7.54 -3.11 -8.05
N LEU A 331 -6.74 -3.98 -7.43
CA LEU A 331 -6.94 -5.44 -7.54
C LEU A 331 -8.27 -5.87 -6.92
N ARG A 332 -8.63 -5.29 -5.77
CA ARG A 332 -9.88 -5.59 -5.07
C ARG A 332 -11.09 -5.15 -5.87
N TYR A 333 -11.01 -3.99 -6.52
CA TYR A 333 -12.05 -3.49 -7.41
C TYR A 333 -12.28 -4.46 -8.56
N LEU A 334 -11.22 -4.89 -9.22
CA LEU A 334 -11.30 -5.88 -10.29
C LEU A 334 -11.93 -7.22 -9.84
N GLN A 335 -11.67 -7.67 -8.61
CA GLN A 335 -12.32 -8.86 -8.05
C GLN A 335 -13.84 -8.64 -7.86
N ARG A 336 -14.24 -7.48 -7.31
CA ARG A 336 -15.64 -7.17 -7.02
C ARG A 336 -16.46 -6.86 -8.27
N SER A 337 -15.93 -6.06 -9.21
CA SER A 337 -16.63 -5.71 -10.46
C SER A 337 -16.90 -6.92 -11.35
N SER A 338 -16.07 -7.97 -11.25
CA SER A 338 -16.28 -9.21 -12.01
C SER A 338 -17.41 -10.08 -11.46
N HIS A 339 -17.63 -10.03 -10.14
CA HIS A 339 -18.75 -10.72 -9.51
C HIS A 339 -20.08 -10.01 -9.80
N ILE A 340 -20.09 -8.67 -9.90
CA ILE A 340 -21.30 -7.90 -10.24
C ILE A 340 -21.82 -8.27 -11.65
N ALA A 341 -20.91 -8.44 -12.61
CA ALA A 341 -21.26 -8.84 -13.98
C ALA A 341 -21.72 -10.32 -14.14
N THR A 342 -21.68 -11.13 -13.07
CA THR A 342 -22.12 -12.53 -13.10
C THR A 342 -23.47 -12.73 -12.39
N VAL A 343 -23.95 -11.71 -11.66
CA VAL A 343 -25.20 -11.77 -10.87
C VAL A 343 -26.32 -10.92 -11.49
N ALA A 344 -25.97 -10.00 -12.41
CA ALA A 344 -26.91 -9.36 -13.33
C ALA A 344 -27.02 -10.17 -14.63
#